data_AF-A0A444L7Y9-F1
#
_entry.id   AF-A0A444L7Y9-F1
#
_cell.length_a   1.000
_cell.length_b   1.000
_cell.length_c   1.000
_cell.angle_alpha   90.00
_cell.angle_beta   90.00
_cell.angle_gamma   90.00
#
_symmetry.space_group_name_H-M   'P 1'
#
loop_
_entity.id
_entity.type
_entity.pdbx_description
1 polymer ?
#
loop_
_entity_poly.entity_id
_entity_poly.type
_entity_poly.pdbx_seq_one_letter_code
_entity_poly.pdbx_strand_id
1 'polypeptide(L)'
;MSFVLPSSYTLETAPEPLDSRIRVIQMPARTIGVIRFSGRWSQSKFEEKSGELLGTLSKEGIRTKGEIFTMLYNPPYTPWFMRRNEVAVEIDPESLGPIDAALMSGQSLPEK
;
A
#
# COMPACT_ATOMS: atom_id res chain seq x y z
N MET A 1 -11.30 -6.26 5.74
CA MET A 1 -10.93 -4.99 6.40
C MET A 1 -9.88 -5.29 7.45
N SER A 2 -8.80 -4.52 7.50
CA SER A 2 -7.73 -4.65 8.49
C SER A 2 -7.42 -3.28 9.08
N PHE A 3 -6.80 -3.28 10.26
CA PHE A 3 -6.23 -2.09 10.88
C PHE A 3 -4.87 -2.45 11.46
N VAL A 4 -4.04 -1.45 11.67
CA VAL A 4 -2.67 -1.61 12.16
C VAL A 4 -2.65 -1.28 13.66
N LEU A 5 -2.00 -2.14 14.45
CA LEU A 5 -1.76 -1.86 15.86
C LEU A 5 -0.67 -0.78 16.01
N PRO A 6 -0.77 0.09 17.03
CA PRO A 6 0.30 1.02 17.35
C PRO A 6 1.64 0.30 17.59
N SER A 7 2.75 0.98 17.31
CA SER A 7 4.10 0.42 17.43
C SER A 7 4.50 -0.06 18.83
N SER A 8 3.75 0.35 19.87
CA SER A 8 3.93 -0.14 21.24
C SER A 8 3.51 -1.60 21.44
N TYR A 9 2.74 -2.16 20.51
CA TYR A 9 2.28 -3.54 20.57
C TYR A 9 3.17 -4.46 19.74
N THR A 10 3.41 -5.65 20.27
CA THR A 10 4.03 -6.78 19.58
C THR A 10 2.98 -7.86 19.37
N LEU A 11 3.32 -8.93 18.64
CA LEU A 11 2.42 -10.07 18.49
C LEU A 11 2.07 -10.72 19.84
N GLU A 12 3.02 -10.71 20.78
CA GLU A 12 2.87 -11.29 22.12
C GLU A 12 2.09 -10.39 23.08
N THR A 13 2.13 -9.07 22.87
CA THR A 13 1.46 -8.09 23.74
C THR A 13 0.15 -7.56 23.16
N ALA A 14 -0.22 -7.98 21.95
CA ALA A 14 -1.47 -7.59 21.33
C ALA A 14 -2.66 -8.10 22.18
N PRO A 15 -3.67 -7.25 22.44
CA PRO A 15 -4.83 -7.69 23.21
C PRO A 15 -5.57 -8.80 22.47
N GLU A 16 -5.94 -9.85 23.20
CA GLU A 16 -6.72 -10.96 22.63
C GLU A 16 -8.08 -10.45 22.15
N PRO A 17 -8.43 -10.69 20.86
CA PRO A 17 -9.74 -10.30 20.36
C PRO A 17 -10.85 -11.11 21.04
N LEU A 18 -11.87 -10.42 21.55
CA LEU A 18 -13.08 -11.07 22.09
C LEU A 18 -13.92 -11.77 21.01
N ASP A 19 -13.83 -11.29 19.76
CA ASP A 19 -14.53 -11.87 18.61
C ASP A 19 -13.60 -12.81 17.85
N SER A 20 -14.00 -14.09 17.77
CA SER A 20 -13.24 -15.16 17.10
C SER A 20 -13.02 -14.96 15.59
N ARG A 21 -13.73 -14.03 14.95
CA ARG A 21 -13.54 -13.64 13.55
C ARG A 21 -12.33 -12.73 13.35
N ILE A 22 -11.86 -12.08 14.42
CA ILE A 22 -10.71 -11.18 14.38
C ILE A 22 -9.44 -12.01 14.64
N ARG A 23 -8.44 -11.81 13.79
CA ARG A 23 -7.13 -12.47 13.91
C ARG A 23 -6.05 -11.41 13.92
N VAL A 24 -5.10 -11.56 14.83
CA VAL A 24 -3.86 -10.80 14.82
C VAL A 24 -2.86 -11.55 13.95
N ILE A 25 -2.32 -10.87 12.94
CA ILE A 25 -1.34 -11.43 12.01
C ILE A 25 -0.10 -10.54 12.00
N GLN A 26 1.07 -11.17 11.94
CA GLN A 26 2.30 -10.45 11.65
C GLN A 26 2.44 -10.31 10.14
N MET A 27 2.59 -9.07 9.66
CA MET A 27 2.87 -8.80 8.26
C MET A 27 4.37 -8.54 8.09
N PRO A 28 5.09 -9.32 7.25
CA PRO A 28 6.50 -9.07 6.99
C PRO A 28 6.70 -7.75 6.24
N ALA A 29 7.91 -7.22 6.32
CA ALA A 29 8.31 -6.08 5.50
C ALA A 29 8.18 -6.44 4.01
N ARG A 30 7.59 -5.52 3.24
CA ARG A 30 7.34 -5.71 1.81
C ARG A 30 7.34 -4.37 1.08
N THR A 31 7.64 -4.42 -0.21
CA THR A 31 7.62 -3.24 -1.08
C THR A 31 6.29 -3.19 -1.82
N ILE A 32 5.66 -2.02 -1.86
CA ILE A 32 4.31 -1.86 -2.42
C ILE A 32 4.31 -0.71 -3.42
N GLY A 33 3.84 -0.99 -4.63
CA GLY A 33 3.55 0.04 -5.63
C GLY A 33 2.17 0.64 -5.34
N VAL A 34 2.07 1.97 -5.41
CA VAL A 34 0.88 2.71 -4.96
C VAL A 34 0.51 3.83 -5.93
N ILE A 35 -0.79 3.97 -6.20
CA ILE A 35 -1.38 5.20 -6.75
C ILE A 35 -2.32 5.83 -5.72
N ARG A 36 -2.11 7.12 -5.47
CA ARG A 36 -2.99 7.96 -4.64
C ARG A 36 -4.09 8.59 -5.49
N PHE A 37 -5.31 8.63 -4.95
CA PHE A 37 -6.44 9.34 -5.54
C PHE A 37 -7.31 10.02 -4.48
N SER A 38 -8.10 11.00 -4.90
CA SER A 38 -9.10 11.69 -4.07
C SER A 38 -10.53 11.30 -4.45
N GLY A 39 -11.50 11.73 -3.65
CA GLY A 39 -12.91 11.44 -3.88
C GLY A 39 -13.46 10.30 -3.02
N ARG A 40 -14.69 9.90 -3.32
CA ARG A 40 -15.30 8.73 -2.68
C ARG A 40 -14.74 7.46 -3.30
N TRP A 41 -14.51 6.46 -2.46
CA TRP A 41 -14.24 5.12 -2.95
C TRP A 41 -15.50 4.54 -3.61
N SER A 42 -15.32 3.89 -4.76
CA SER A 42 -16.33 3.09 -5.44
C SER A 42 -15.63 1.96 -6.20
N GLN A 43 -16.36 0.90 -6.53
CA GLN A 43 -15.82 -0.23 -7.30
C GLN A 43 -15.24 0.23 -8.65
N SER A 44 -15.95 1.10 -9.38
CA SER A 44 -15.46 1.65 -10.65
C SER A 44 -14.18 2.49 -10.48
N LYS A 45 -14.08 3.30 -9.43
CA LYS A 45 -12.86 4.09 -9.16
C LYS A 45 -11.69 3.17 -8.78
N PHE A 46 -11.97 2.10 -8.04
CA PHE A 46 -10.98 1.08 -7.71
C PHE A 46 -10.46 0.39 -8.97
N GLU A 47 -11.32 -0.05 -9.88
CA GLU A 47 -10.94 -0.68 -11.15
C GLU A 47 -10.14 0.27 -12.05
N GLU A 48 -10.58 1.52 -12.19
CA GLU A 48 -9.87 2.58 -12.92
C GLU A 48 -8.44 2.74 -12.40
N LYS A 49 -8.28 2.94 -11.07
CA LYS A 49 -6.97 3.16 -10.45
C LYS A 49 -6.11 1.91 -10.40
N SER A 50 -6.72 0.73 -10.34
CA SER A 50 -6.01 -0.55 -10.46
C SER A 50 -5.41 -0.72 -11.85
N GLY A 51 -6.19 -0.42 -12.90
CA GLY A 51 -5.69 -0.45 -14.28
C GLY A 51 -4.58 0.56 -14.53
N GLU A 52 -4.70 1.77 -13.98
CA GLU A 52 -3.65 2.79 -14.04
C GLU A 52 -2.35 2.33 -13.37
N LEU A 53 -2.45 1.75 -12.17
CA LEU A 53 -1.30 1.24 -11.41
C LEU A 53 -0.62 0.09 -12.15
N LEU A 54 -1.36 -0.94 -12.53
CA LEU A 54 -0.82 -2.10 -13.24
C LEU A 54 -0.22 -1.71 -14.59
N GLY A 55 -0.89 -0.82 -15.32
CA GLY A 55 -0.40 -0.31 -16.60
C GLY A 55 0.92 0.43 -16.46
N THR A 56 1.07 1.23 -15.41
CA THR A 56 2.32 1.95 -15.12
C THR A 56 3.44 0.99 -14.71
N LEU A 57 3.18 0.08 -13.77
CA LEU A 57 4.18 -0.91 -13.33
C LEU A 57 4.66 -1.79 -14.48
N SER A 58 3.74 -2.23 -15.35
CA SER A 58 4.05 -3.05 -16.53
C SER A 58 4.93 -2.30 -17.53
N LYS A 59 4.66 -1.01 -17.78
CA LYS A 59 5.48 -0.16 -18.67
C LYS A 59 6.91 -0.01 -18.17
N GLU A 60 7.09 0.06 -16.85
CA GLU A 60 8.41 0.17 -16.21
C GLU A 60 9.09 -1.19 -15.99
N GLY A 61 8.45 -2.30 -16.39
CA GLY A 61 9.00 -3.65 -16.19
C GLY A 61 8.99 -4.14 -14.74
N ILE A 62 8.23 -3.49 -13.85
CA ILE A 62 8.15 -3.81 -12.43
C ILE A 62 7.16 -4.98 -12.24
N ARG A 63 7.65 -6.06 -11.62
CA ARG A 63 6.85 -7.27 -11.35
C ARG A 63 5.99 -7.07 -10.12
N THR A 64 4.72 -7.45 -10.22
CA THR A 64 3.76 -7.44 -9.10
C THR A 64 3.67 -8.82 -8.42
N LYS A 65 3.27 -8.82 -7.15
CA LYS A 65 3.02 -10.01 -6.33
C LYS A 65 1.66 -9.88 -5.65
N GLY A 66 0.86 -10.94 -5.68
CA GLY A 66 -0.42 -10.99 -4.98
C GLY A 66 -1.52 -10.11 -5.58
N GLU A 67 -2.52 -9.81 -4.75
CA GLU A 67 -3.73 -9.09 -5.15
C GLU A 67 -3.61 -7.57 -4.92
N ILE A 68 -4.34 -6.81 -5.73
CA ILE A 68 -4.52 -5.37 -5.52
C ILE A 68 -5.47 -5.13 -4.36
N PHE A 69 -5.14 -4.16 -3.52
CA PHE A 69 -5.96 -3.77 -2.38
C PHE A 69 -6.01 -2.24 -2.23
N THR A 70 -6.87 -1.76 -1.32
CA THR A 70 -7.05 -0.34 -1.03
C THR A 70 -6.54 0.02 0.35
N MET A 71 -6.04 1.24 0.48
CA MET A 71 -5.75 1.87 1.77
C MET A 71 -6.58 3.15 1.89
N LEU A 72 -7.52 3.14 2.83
CA LEU A 72 -8.51 4.20 3.04
C LEU A 72 -8.25 4.84 4.41
N TYR A 73 -7.80 6.08 4.43
CA TYR A 73 -7.31 6.73 5.66
C TYR A 73 -8.34 7.60 6.34
N ASN A 74 -9.29 8.13 5.58
CA ASN A 74 -10.18 9.17 6.06
C ASN A 74 -11.53 8.63 6.53
N PRO A 75 -12.07 9.17 7.64
CA PRO A 75 -13.38 8.80 8.16
C PRO A 75 -14.54 9.27 7.25
N PRO A 76 -15.77 8.74 7.44
CA PRO A 76 -16.91 9.04 6.57
C PRO A 76 -17.33 10.51 6.55
N TYR A 77 -16.96 11.31 7.56
CA TYR A 77 -17.26 12.74 7.65
C TYR A 77 -16.23 13.65 6.94
N THR A 78 -15.08 13.13 6.49
CA THR A 78 -14.14 13.93 5.70
C THR A 78 -14.75 14.29 4.34
N PRO A 79 -14.75 15.59 3.94
CA PRO A 79 -15.20 16.00 2.61
C PRO A 79 -14.50 15.22 1.51
N TRP A 80 -15.25 14.79 0.49
CA TRP A 80 -14.76 13.81 -0.51
C TRP A 80 -13.50 14.28 -1.25
N PHE A 81 -13.38 15.58 -1.54
CA PHE A 81 -12.21 16.14 -2.23
C PHE A 81 -10.97 16.24 -1.33
N MET A 82 -11.12 16.14 -0.01
CA MET A 82 -10.00 16.12 0.95
C MET A 82 -9.55 14.70 1.31
N ARG A 83 -10.24 13.67 0.80
CA ARG A 83 -9.87 12.29 1.10
C ARG A 83 -8.60 11.88 0.37
N ARG A 84 -7.75 11.16 1.08
CA ARG A 84 -6.62 10.38 0.58
C ARG A 84 -7.06 8.92 0.56
N ASN A 85 -7.11 8.37 -0.64
CA ASN A 85 -7.28 6.94 -0.86
C ASN A 85 -6.13 6.44 -1.71
N GLU A 86 -5.78 5.18 -1.55
CA GLU A 86 -4.71 4.55 -2.30
C GLU A 86 -5.18 3.20 -2.85
N VAL A 87 -4.76 2.89 -4.08
CA VAL A 87 -4.78 1.55 -4.65
C VAL A 87 -3.33 1.06 -4.68
N ALA A 88 -3.12 -0.17 -4.25
CA ALA A 88 -1.80 -0.69 -3.99
C ALA A 88 -1.65 -2.17 -4.34
N VAL A 89 -0.45 -2.57 -4.72
CA VAL A 89 -0.07 -3.96 -4.99
C VAL A 89 1.36 -4.19 -4.52
N GLU A 90 1.64 -5.37 -3.97
CA GLU A 90 3.01 -5.73 -3.61
C GLU A 90 3.85 -5.86 -4.90
N ILE A 91 5.09 -5.40 -4.85
CA ILE A 91 6.02 -5.44 -5.98
C ILE A 91 7.29 -6.19 -5.62
N ASP A 92 7.94 -6.71 -6.65
CA ASP A 92 9.24 -7.32 -6.50
C ASP A 92 10.35 -6.27 -6.48
N PRO A 93 11.04 -6.04 -5.35
CA PRO A 93 12.08 -5.01 -5.28
C PRO A 93 13.23 -5.28 -6.26
N GLU A 94 13.48 -6.54 -6.65
CA GLU A 94 14.51 -6.89 -7.65
C GLU A 94 14.15 -6.42 -9.07
N SER A 95 12.88 -6.12 -9.33
CA SER A 95 12.43 -5.60 -10.62
C SER A 95 12.48 -4.08 -10.72
N LEU A 96 12.90 -3.40 -9.65
CA LEU A 96 13.12 -1.96 -9.67
C LEU A 96 14.40 -1.63 -10.43
N GLY A 97 14.37 -0.57 -11.24
CA GLY A 97 15.56 -0.07 -11.91
C GLY A 97 16.65 0.36 -10.90
N PRO A 98 17.92 0.48 -11.34
CA PRO A 98 19.04 0.81 -10.45
C PRO A 98 18.86 2.15 -9.69
N ILE A 99 18.21 3.12 -10.33
CA ILE A 99 17.94 4.44 -9.74
C ILE A 99 16.90 4.33 -8.63
N ASP A 100 15.84 3.55 -8.85
CA ASP A 100 14.78 3.34 -7.87
C ASP A 100 15.29 2.54 -6.68
N ALA A 101 16.11 1.51 -6.93
CA ALA A 101 16.77 0.76 -5.85
C ALA A 101 17.69 1.64 -4.99
N ALA A 102 18.42 2.58 -5.61
CA ALA A 102 19.30 3.51 -4.91
C ALA A 102 18.51 4.50 -4.03
N LEU A 103 17.41 5.07 -4.54
CA LEU A 103 16.49 5.91 -3.76
C LEU A 103 15.87 5.16 -2.57
N MET A 104 15.61 3.86 -2.72
CA MET A 104 15.09 3.01 -1.63
C MET A 104 16.15 2.64 -0.59
N SER A 105 17.44 2.65 -0.95
CA SER A 105 18.56 2.32 -0.05
C SER A 105 19.04 3.48 0.83
N GLY A 106 18.52 4.70 0.60
CA GLY A 106 18.97 5.91 1.30
C GLY A 106 20.37 6.39 0.92
N GLN A 107 20.96 5.86 -0.16
CA GLN A 107 22.24 6.33 -0.67
C GLN A 107 22.02 7.59 -1.52
N SER A 108 22.69 8.68 -1.16
CA SER A 108 22.68 9.92 -1.95
C SER A 108 23.26 9.67 -3.34
N LEU A 109 22.58 10.17 -4.37
CA LEU A 109 23.07 10.18 -5.75
C LEU A 109 24.48 10.82 -5.81
N PRO A 110 25.42 10.30 -6.62
CA PRO A 110 26.62 11.06 -6.95
C PRO A 110 26.18 12.33 -7.73
N GLU A 111 26.52 13.50 -7.21
CA GLU A 111 26.37 14.77 -7.94
C GLU A 111 27.17 14.67 -9.26
N LYS A 112 26.56 15.19 -10.34
CA LYS A 112 27.21 15.33 -11.65
C LYS A 112 28.35 16.34 -11.60
#